data_AF-S2YD10-F1
#
_entry.id   AF-S2YD10-F1
#
_cell.length_a   1.000
_cell.length_b   1.000
_cell.length_c   1.000
_cell.angle_alpha   90.00
_cell.angle_beta   90.00
_cell.angle_gamma   90.00
#
_symmetry.space_group_name_H-M   'P 1'
#
loop_
_entity.id
_entity.type
_entity.pdbx_description
1 polymer ?
#
loop_
_entity_poly.entity_id
_entity_poly.type
_entity_poly.pdbx_seq_one_letter_code
_entity_poly.pdbx_strand_id
1 'polypeptide(L)'
;MCLQGILYVLHQDIAWQLLPLELGFGSGQTCWRRLDRWQQAGVFEQLHRILLAELNAAGELDWSRACVDGSYVRAKKGEPRPARRRSTGGRRAANTI
;
A
#
# COMPACT_ATOMS: atom_id res chain seq x y z
N MET A 1 7.97 -13.84 14.43
CA MET A 1 7.62 -14.39 13.09
C MET A 1 7.11 -13.27 12.17
N CYS A 2 7.27 -13.38 10.84
CA CYS A 2 6.96 -12.28 9.90
C CYS A 2 5.50 -11.81 9.92
N LEU A 3 4.52 -12.71 10.15
CA LEU A 3 3.10 -12.33 10.26
C LEU A 3 2.87 -11.34 11.41
N GLN A 4 3.49 -11.57 12.57
CA GLN A 4 3.37 -10.67 13.73
C GLN A 4 3.93 -9.28 13.41
N GLY A 5 5.08 -9.22 12.72
CA GLY A 5 5.65 -7.94 12.28
C GLY A 5 4.77 -7.20 11.27
N ILE A 6 4.15 -7.92 10.33
CA ILE A 6 3.17 -7.34 9.39
C ILE A 6 1.99 -6.75 10.15
N LEU A 7 1.37 -7.53 11.05
CA LEU A 7 0.21 -7.08 11.82
C LEU A 7 0.55 -5.88 12.71
N TYR A 8 1.72 -5.88 13.34
CA TYR A 8 2.18 -4.75 14.16
C TYR A 8 2.30 -3.46 13.34
N VAL A 9 2.96 -3.54 12.18
CA VAL A 9 3.14 -2.39 11.29
C VAL A 9 1.79 -1.84 10.82
N LEU A 10 0.87 -2.71 10.41
CA LEU A 10 -0.46 -2.32 9.93
C LEU A 10 -1.35 -1.77 11.06
N HIS A 11 -1.27 -2.34 12.26
CA HIS A 11 -2.08 -1.91 13.39
C HIS A 11 -1.63 -0.54 13.95
N GLN A 12 -0.32 -0.31 13.99
CA GLN A 12 0.26 0.94 14.50
C GLN A 12 0.43 2.02 13.42
N ASP A 13 0.14 1.69 12.17
CA ASP A 13 0.31 2.57 10.99
C ASP A 13 1.71 3.22 10.92
N ILE A 14 2.75 2.40 11.13
CA ILE A 14 4.15 2.87 11.10
C ILE A 14 4.83 2.50 9.79
N ALA A 15 5.89 3.23 9.44
CA ALA A 15 6.75 2.81 8.33
C ALA A 15 7.45 1.48 8.65
N TRP A 16 7.66 0.62 7.65
CA TRP A 16 8.36 -0.67 7.81
C TRP A 16 9.75 -0.55 8.45
N GLN A 17 10.46 0.55 8.22
CA GLN A 17 11.78 0.80 8.80
C GLN A 17 11.74 1.07 10.31
N LEU A 18 10.57 1.44 10.84
CA LEU A 18 10.34 1.73 12.25
C LEU A 18 9.86 0.51 13.04
N LEU A 19 9.79 -0.67 12.41
CA LEU A 19 9.43 -1.89 13.14
C LEU A 19 10.51 -2.18 14.21
N PRO A 20 10.15 -2.21 15.51
CA PRO A 20 11.14 -2.39 16.56
C PRO A 20 11.78 -3.78 16.50
N LEU A 21 13.12 -3.82 16.58
CA LEU A 21 13.90 -5.06 16.44
C LEU A 21 13.84 -5.91 17.72
N GLU A 22 13.69 -5.26 18.87
CA GLU A 22 13.54 -5.87 20.20
C GLU A 22 12.34 -6.80 20.32
N LEU A 23 11.33 -6.64 19.44
CA LEU A 23 10.15 -7.52 19.39
C LEU A 23 10.44 -8.89 18.75
N GLY A 24 11.61 -9.08 18.14
CA GLY A 24 12.00 -10.38 17.56
C GLY A 24 11.17 -10.80 16.33
N PHE A 25 10.48 -9.86 15.66
CA PHE A 25 9.68 -10.14 14.47
C PHE A 25 10.52 -10.29 13.18
N GLY A 26 11.80 -9.91 13.25
CA GLY A 26 12.68 -9.72 12.11
C GLY A 26 12.63 -8.28 11.58
N SER A 27 13.39 -7.99 10.53
CA SER A 27 13.36 -6.64 9.94
C SER A 27 12.04 -6.37 9.21
N GLY A 28 11.58 -5.11 9.26
CA GLY A 28 10.35 -4.73 8.55
C GLY A 28 10.46 -4.94 7.03
N GLN A 29 11.65 -4.86 6.44
CA GLN A 29 11.87 -5.20 5.03
C GLN A 29 11.59 -6.68 4.74
N THR A 30 11.95 -7.58 5.66
CA THR A 30 11.63 -9.01 5.52
C THR A 30 10.14 -9.26 5.65
N CYS A 31 9.48 -8.56 6.57
CA CYS A 31 8.02 -8.60 6.73
C CYS A 31 7.30 -8.09 5.47
N TRP A 32 7.73 -6.96 4.92
CA TRP A 32 7.18 -6.40 3.69
C TRP A 32 7.34 -7.33 2.48
N ARG A 33 8.55 -7.87 2.24
CA ARG A 33 8.75 -8.85 1.16
C ARG A 33 7.88 -10.11 1.34
N ARG A 34 7.64 -10.52 2.59
CA ARG A 34 6.75 -11.64 2.88
C ARG A 34 5.30 -11.29 2.57
N LEU A 35 4.85 -10.11 2.98
CA LEU A 35 3.51 -9.59 2.68
C LEU A 35 3.27 -9.56 1.17
N ASP A 36 4.19 -8.97 0.40
CA ASP A 36 4.10 -8.90 -1.06
C ASP A 36 3.98 -10.30 -1.70
N ARG A 37 4.84 -11.25 -1.31
CA ARG A 37 4.75 -12.63 -1.80
C ARG A 37 3.41 -13.30 -1.47
N TRP A 38 2.87 -13.06 -0.29
CA TRP A 38 1.58 -13.61 0.12
C TRP A 38 0.42 -12.96 -0.62
N GLN A 39 0.50 -11.66 -0.90
CA GLN A 39 -0.47 -10.97 -1.72
C GLN A 39 -0.48 -11.53 -3.15
N GLN A 40 0.70 -11.69 -3.77
CA GLN A 40 0.82 -12.28 -5.10
C GLN A 40 0.34 -13.73 -5.17
N ALA A 41 0.50 -14.49 -4.08
CA ALA A 41 0.02 -15.86 -3.96
C ALA A 41 -1.47 -15.97 -3.57
N GLY A 42 -2.15 -14.84 -3.36
CA GLY A 42 -3.56 -14.79 -2.96
C GLY A 42 -3.89 -15.38 -1.59
N VAL A 43 -2.90 -15.39 -0.68
CA VAL A 43 -3.03 -15.99 0.65
C VAL A 43 -4.15 -15.33 1.45
N PHE A 44 -4.25 -14.00 1.39
CA PHE A 44 -5.27 -13.26 2.14
C PHE A 44 -6.67 -13.45 1.56
N GLU A 45 -6.82 -13.54 0.23
CA GLU A 45 -8.12 -13.86 -0.38
C GLU A 45 -8.57 -15.28 -0.03
N GLN A 46 -7.66 -16.25 -0.01
CA GLN A 46 -7.98 -17.61 0.42
C GLN A 46 -8.35 -17.66 1.91
N LEU A 47 -7.57 -17.00 2.77
CA LEU A 47 -7.85 -16.92 4.20
C LEU A 47 -9.21 -16.27 4.47
N HIS A 48 -9.51 -15.17 3.79
CA HIS A 48 -10.79 -14.48 3.93
C HIS A 48 -11.96 -15.39 3.56
N ARG A 49 -11.87 -16.13 2.44
CA ARG A 49 -12.91 -17.08 2.04
C ARG A 49 -13.13 -18.20 3.05
N ILE A 50 -12.05 -18.75 3.61
CA ILE A 50 -12.15 -19.80 4.63
C ILE A 50 -12.84 -19.25 5.88
N LEU A 51 -12.36 -18.11 6.40
CA LEU A 51 -12.95 -17.50 7.59
C LEU A 51 -14.42 -17.15 7.39
N LEU A 52 -14.78 -16.62 6.22
CA LEU A 52 -16.17 -16.31 5.90
C LEU A 52 -17.04 -17.56 5.86
N ALA A 53 -16.55 -18.65 5.28
CA ALA A 53 -17.28 -19.93 5.22
C ALA A 53 -17.49 -20.52 6.63
N GLU A 54 -16.46 -20.52 7.47
CA GLU A 54 -16.53 -20.99 8.87
C GLU A 54 -17.51 -20.16 9.69
N LEU A 55 -17.43 -18.82 9.62
CA LEU A 55 -18.35 -17.93 10.33
C LEU A 55 -19.80 -18.08 9.86
N ASN A 56 -19.99 -18.25 8.55
CA ASN A 56 -21.32 -18.51 8.00
C ASN A 56 -21.88 -19.85 8.50
N ALA A 57 -21.06 -20.91 8.52
CA ALA A 57 -21.46 -22.22 9.03
C ALA A 57 -21.77 -22.19 10.54
N ALA A 58 -21.07 -21.36 11.31
CA ALA A 58 -21.32 -21.14 12.73
C ALA A 58 -22.53 -20.22 13.00
N GLY A 59 -23.08 -19.54 11.98
CA GLY A 59 -24.17 -18.56 12.16
C GLY A 59 -23.73 -17.26 12.82
N GLU A 60 -22.43 -16.96 12.85
CA GLU A 60 -21.83 -15.81 13.54
C GLU A 60 -21.73 -14.56 12.65
N LEU A 61 -22.29 -14.61 11.43
CA LEU A 61 -22.36 -13.46 10.53
C LEU A 61 -23.61 -12.62 10.85
N ASP A 62 -23.38 -11.37 11.29
CA ASP A 62 -24.44 -10.38 11.45
C ASP A 62 -24.86 -9.80 10.08
N TRP A 63 -25.89 -10.40 9.49
CA TRP A 63 -26.47 -9.94 8.22
C TRP A 63 -27.32 -8.67 8.31
N SER A 64 -27.58 -8.15 9.52
CA SER A 64 -28.34 -6.91 9.68
C SER A 64 -27.52 -5.66 9.34
N ARG A 65 -26.19 -5.82 9.19
CA ARG A 65 -25.24 -4.74 8.96
C ARG A 65 -24.40 -5.05 7.71
N ALA A 66 -24.25 -4.06 6.85
CA ALA A 66 -23.34 -4.12 5.71
C ALA A 66 -22.38 -2.92 5.76
N CYS A 67 -21.07 -3.19 5.67
CA CYS A 67 -20.06 -2.16 5.51
C CYS A 67 -19.63 -2.11 4.04
N VAL A 68 -19.84 -0.97 3.38
CA VAL A 68 -19.36 -0.74 2.01
C VAL A 68 -18.06 0.03 2.10
N ASP A 69 -16.98 -0.55 1.57
CA ASP A 69 -15.68 0.14 1.48
C ASP A 69 -15.67 1.13 0.30
N GLY A 70 -15.00 2.28 0.50
CA GLY A 70 -14.93 3.36 -0.47
C GLY A 70 -13.68 3.28 -1.34
N SER A 71 -13.83 3.27 -2.66
CA SER A 71 -12.69 3.41 -3.57
C SER A 71 -12.33 4.88 -3.81
N TYR A 72 -11.09 5.29 -3.51
CA TYR A 72 -10.60 6.62 -3.87
C TYR A 72 -9.92 6.59 -5.25
N VAL A 73 -10.59 7.12 -6.27
CA VAL A 73 -10.00 7.30 -7.61
C VAL A 73 -9.60 8.76 -7.77
N ARG A 74 -8.33 9.02 -8.10
CA ARG A 74 -7.83 10.38 -8.36
C ARG A 74 -8.56 10.95 -9.59
N ALA A 75 -9.31 12.04 -9.42
CA ALA A 75 -9.88 12.77 -10.54
C ALA A 75 -8.74 13.41 -11.38
N LYS A 76 -8.53 12.90 -12.61
CA LYS A 76 -7.66 13.57 -13.58
C LYS A 76 -8.43 14.71 -14.23
N LYS A 77 -8.28 15.93 -13.73
CA LYS A 77 -8.69 17.14 -14.46
C LYS A 77 -7.80 17.25 -15.69
N GLY A 78 -8.33 16.91 -16.87
CA GLY A 78 -7.63 17.03 -18.14
C GLY A 78 -7.53 18.51 -18.52
N GLU A 79 -6.49 19.22 -18.07
CA GLU A 79 -6.21 20.55 -18.59
C GLU A 79 -5.55 20.43 -19.98
N PRO A 80 -5.96 21.23 -20.97
CA PRO A 80 -5.30 21.28 -22.27
C PRO A 80 -3.81 21.58 -22.10
N ARG A 81 -2.96 20.82 -22.79
CA ARG A 81 -1.50 20.99 -22.74
C ARG A 81 -1.16 22.45 -23.05
N PRO A 82 -0.46 23.19 -22.16
CA PRO A 82 -0.05 24.55 -22.44
C PRO A 82 0.75 24.58 -23.74
N ALA A 83 0.41 25.53 -24.63
CA ALA A 83 1.13 25.72 -25.87
C ALA A 83 2.64 25.84 -25.58
N ARG A 84 3.46 25.13 -26.38
CA ARG A 84 4.91 25.06 -26.20
C ARG A 84 5.49 26.47 -26.07
N ARG A 85 6.03 26.80 -24.89
CA ARG A 85 6.76 28.06 -24.66
C ARG A 85 7.86 28.20 -25.72
N ARG A 86 7.92 29.35 -26.39
CA ARG A 86 9.04 29.67 -27.29
C ARG A 86 10.32 29.68 -26.46
N SER A 87 11.31 28.90 -26.90
CA SER A 87 12.65 28.95 -26.33
C SER A 87 13.24 30.33 -26.62
N THR A 88 13.60 31.08 -25.59
CA THR A 88 14.46 32.25 -25.73
C THR A 88 15.86 31.73 -26.06
N GLY A 89 16.32 31.98 -27.30
CA GLY A 89 17.61 31.52 -27.79
C GLY A 89 18.76 31.88 -26.84
N GLY A 90 19.63 30.90 -26.57
CA GLY A 90 20.76 31.09 -25.67
C GLY A 90 21.72 32.15 -26.20
N ARG A 91 22.01 33.17 -25.39
CA ARG A 91 23.13 34.07 -25.64
C ARG A 91 24.42 33.40 -25.17
N ARG A 92 25.46 33.43 -26.00
CA ARG A 92 26.81 33.04 -25.59
C ARG A 92 27.35 34.05 -24.59
N ALA A 93 27.86 33.57 -23.47
CA ALA A 93 28.65 34.38 -22.53
C ALA A 93 30.01 34.70 -23.17
N ALA A 94 30.52 35.91 -22.93
CA ALA A 94 31.86 36.29 -23.33
C ALA A 94 32.88 35.60 -22.40
N ASN A 95 33.83 34.86 -22.96
CA ASN A 95 34.97 34.34 -22.21
C ASN A 95 35.99 35.47 -22.00
N THR A 96 36.51 35.57 -20.78
CA THR A 96 37.68 36.40 -20.44
C THR A 96 38.92 35.50 -20.46
N ILE A 97 40.02 36.06 -21.00
CA ILE A 97 41.35 35.47 -21.17
C ILE A 97 42.03 35.25 -19.81
#